data_AF-A0A268TKU5-F1
#
_entry.id   AF-A0A268TKU5-F1
#
_cell.length_a   1.000
_cell.length_b   1.000
_cell.length_c   1.000
_cell.angle_alpha   90.00
_cell.angle_beta   90.00
_cell.angle_gamma   90.00
#
_symmetry.space_group_name_H-M   'P 1'
#
loop_
_entity.id
_entity.type
_entity.pdbx_description
1 polymer ?
#
loop_
_entity_poly.entity_id
_entity_poly.type
_entity_poly.pdbx_seq_one_letter_code
_entity_poly.pdbx_strand_id
1 'polypeptide(L)'
;MKKTKLNTLKIKSDEQKAYIQELESRLNLKTAEIIDSKNILAKTHKQIAKLNQELDDVLNFILMLEKEKLDSKAGGVLGLQKYMQTIIITEDKQLLFGLNIDKKFIQNRSIPTIKYYLYTFDCFTREEHQLNHLKIAQKKDFALIVETLIDYIALSFKNKNLLIKGIIEIAPNESLFLNKSQNLAIKFYGNHSIDEEVQNFIALYSQKN
;
A
#
# COMPACT_ATOMS: atom_id res chain seq x y z
N MET A 1 15.37 -73.95 43.93
CA MET A 1 15.42 -73.47 42.52
C MET A 1 14.06 -73.11 41.90
N LYS A 2 12.96 -73.87 42.10
CA LYS A 2 11.66 -73.56 41.45
C LYS A 2 10.97 -72.26 41.92
N LYS A 3 11.03 -71.92 43.23
CA LYS A 3 10.42 -70.69 43.78
C LYS A 3 11.02 -69.39 43.22
N THR A 4 12.32 -69.38 42.95
CA THR A 4 13.04 -68.19 42.49
C THR A 4 12.65 -67.82 41.05
N LYS A 5 12.54 -68.81 40.14
CA LYS A 5 12.07 -68.59 38.76
C LYS A 5 10.63 -68.08 38.70
N LEU A 6 9.76 -68.57 39.59
CA LEU A 6 8.36 -68.13 39.65
C LEU A 6 8.24 -66.65 40.06
N ASN A 7 9.04 -66.21 41.04
CA ASN A 7 9.09 -64.80 41.44
C ASN A 7 9.62 -63.90 40.32
N THR A 8 10.65 -64.32 39.58
CA THR A 8 11.18 -63.55 38.44
C THR A 8 10.15 -63.41 37.31
N LEU A 9 9.37 -64.46 37.04
CA LEU A 9 8.28 -64.40 36.06
C LEU A 9 7.16 -63.47 36.51
N LYS A 10 6.84 -63.45 37.81
CA LYS A 10 5.83 -62.55 38.37
C LYS A 10 6.24 -61.08 38.24
N ILE A 11 7.49 -60.76 38.58
CA ILE A 11 8.05 -59.40 38.41
C ILE A 11 7.97 -58.96 36.94
N LYS A 12 8.40 -59.80 36.00
CA LYS A 12 8.29 -59.49 34.56
C LYS A 12 6.84 -59.29 34.10
N SER A 13 5.89 -60.07 34.64
CA SER A 13 4.48 -59.89 34.31
C SER A 13 3.93 -58.56 34.84
N ASP A 14 4.36 -58.13 36.02
CA ASP A 14 3.93 -56.86 36.61
C ASP A 14 4.57 -55.66 35.87
N GLU A 15 5.84 -55.78 35.46
CA GLU A 15 6.51 -54.81 34.57
C GLU A 15 5.80 -54.66 33.22
N GLN A 16 5.41 -55.77 32.60
CA GLN A 16 4.68 -55.75 31.32
C GLN A 16 3.31 -55.09 31.47
N LYS A 17 2.59 -55.33 32.57
CA LYS A 17 1.31 -54.67 32.84
C LYS A 17 1.47 -53.17 33.00
N ALA A 18 2.49 -52.72 33.74
CA ALA A 18 2.79 -51.30 33.89
C ALA A 18 3.12 -50.64 32.54
N TYR A 19 3.90 -51.32 31.69
CA TYR A 19 4.22 -50.84 30.36
C TYR A 19 2.99 -50.77 29.43
N ILE A 20 2.09 -51.76 29.51
CA ILE A 20 0.81 -51.73 28.76
C ILE A 20 -0.04 -50.52 29.19
N GLN A 21 -0.16 -50.27 30.49
CA GLN A 21 -0.90 -49.11 31.00
C GLN A 21 -0.29 -47.78 30.55
N GLU A 22 1.04 -47.69 30.51
CA GLU A 22 1.75 -46.51 29.99
C GLU A 22 1.43 -46.29 28.50
N LEU A 23 1.44 -47.36 27.70
CA LEU A 23 1.10 -47.31 26.28
C LEU A 23 -0.35 -46.91 26.04
N GLU A 24 -1.30 -47.45 26.81
CA GLU A 24 -2.72 -47.08 26.74
C GLU A 24 -2.93 -45.60 27.10
N SER A 25 -2.25 -45.11 28.14
CA SER A 25 -2.27 -43.70 28.52
C SER A 25 -1.73 -42.79 27.40
N ARG A 26 -0.59 -43.15 26.80
CA ARG A 26 -0.02 -42.43 25.65
C ARG A 26 -0.93 -42.44 24.44
N LEU A 27 -1.57 -43.57 24.15
CA LEU A 27 -2.51 -43.72 23.04
C LEU A 27 -3.73 -42.80 23.24
N ASN A 28 -4.27 -42.75 24.45
CA ASN A 28 -5.39 -41.86 24.78
C ASN A 28 -5.02 -40.39 24.62
N LEU A 29 -3.84 -39.98 25.12
CA LEU A 29 -3.34 -38.60 24.94
C LEU A 29 -3.18 -38.24 23.47
N LYS A 30 -2.53 -39.11 22.68
CA LYS A 30 -2.35 -38.88 21.24
C LYS A 30 -3.68 -38.84 20.48
N THR A 31 -4.65 -39.64 20.90
CA THR A 31 -6.00 -39.61 20.31
C THR A 31 -6.69 -38.28 20.59
N ALA A 32 -6.59 -37.75 21.81
CA ALA A 32 -7.12 -36.44 22.16
C ALA A 32 -6.45 -35.31 21.35
N GLU A 33 -5.11 -35.32 21.23
CA GLU A 33 -4.36 -34.35 20.41
C GLU A 33 -4.79 -34.36 18.93
N ILE A 34 -5.06 -35.54 18.37
CA ILE A 34 -5.56 -35.68 16.99
C ILE A 34 -6.96 -35.08 16.84
N ILE A 35 -7.84 -35.31 17.81
CA ILE A 35 -9.20 -34.75 17.81
C ILE A 35 -9.14 -33.21 17.88
N ASP A 36 -8.30 -32.65 18.76
CA ASP A 36 -8.11 -31.21 18.85
C ASP A 36 -7.55 -30.61 17.56
N SER A 37 -6.56 -31.26 16.96
CA SER A 37 -5.98 -30.84 15.67
C SER A 37 -7.03 -30.84 14.55
N LYS A 38 -7.90 -31.87 14.50
CA LYS A 38 -9.02 -31.91 13.55
C LYS A 38 -10.01 -30.78 13.78
N ASN A 39 -10.31 -30.46 15.04
CA ASN A 39 -11.21 -29.36 15.39
C ASN A 39 -10.64 -28.00 14.97
N ILE A 40 -9.34 -27.78 15.18
CA ILE A 40 -8.65 -26.56 14.73
C ILE A 40 -8.72 -26.47 13.20
N LEU A 41 -8.40 -27.55 12.48
CA LEU A 41 -8.39 -27.55 11.02
C LEU A 41 -9.79 -27.27 10.44
N ALA A 42 -10.84 -27.82 11.04
CA ALA A 42 -12.23 -27.54 10.67
C ALA A 42 -12.61 -26.06 10.93
N LYS A 43 -12.16 -25.46 12.04
CA LYS A 43 -12.36 -24.03 12.32
C LYS A 43 -11.63 -23.16 11.29
N THR A 44 -10.39 -23.49 10.96
CA THR A 44 -9.60 -22.77 9.95
C THR A 44 -10.28 -22.83 8.57
N HIS A 45 -10.80 -24.00 8.16
CA HIS A 45 -11.56 -24.12 6.91
C HIS A 45 -12.80 -23.23 6.88
N LYS A 46 -13.56 -23.17 7.98
CA LYS A 46 -14.70 -22.25 8.09
C LYS A 46 -14.30 -20.78 7.99
N GLN A 47 -13.18 -20.41 8.62
CA GLN A 47 -12.65 -19.04 8.54
C GLN A 47 -12.20 -18.67 7.12
N ILE A 48 -11.53 -19.59 6.41
CA ILE A 48 -11.14 -19.40 5.00
C ILE A 48 -12.38 -19.22 4.12
N ALA A 49 -13.40 -20.06 4.30
CA ALA A 49 -14.65 -19.95 3.54
C ALA A 49 -15.33 -18.60 3.77
N LYS A 50 -15.39 -18.14 5.03
CA LYS A 50 -15.92 -16.82 5.38
C LYS A 50 -15.11 -15.69 4.75
N LEU A 51 -13.78 -15.78 4.81
CA LEU A 51 -12.89 -14.77 4.20
C LEU A 51 -13.09 -14.69 2.69
N ASN A 52 -13.23 -15.83 2.00
CA ASN A 52 -13.50 -15.84 0.56
C ASN A 52 -14.83 -15.15 0.24
N GLN A 53 -15.87 -15.42 1.04
CA GLN A 53 -17.16 -14.74 0.87
C GLN A 53 -17.06 -13.23 1.12
N GLU A 54 -16.37 -12.81 2.19
CA GLU A 54 -16.11 -11.38 2.45
C GLU A 54 -15.30 -10.73 1.32
N LEU A 55 -14.40 -11.48 0.67
CA LEU A 55 -13.61 -11.02 -0.47
C LEU A 55 -14.47 -10.86 -1.74
N ASP A 56 -15.38 -11.81 -1.99
CA ASP A 56 -16.36 -11.74 -3.07
C ASP A 56 -17.30 -10.55 -2.89
N ASP A 57 -17.75 -10.30 -1.66
CA ASP A 57 -18.60 -9.14 -1.33
C ASP A 57 -17.86 -7.81 -1.59
N VAL A 58 -16.58 -7.74 -1.21
CA VAL A 58 -15.73 -6.56 -1.50
C VAL A 58 -15.53 -6.37 -3.00
N LEU A 59 -15.27 -7.44 -3.75
CA LEU A 59 -15.16 -7.40 -5.21
C LEU A 59 -16.46 -6.90 -5.86
N ASN A 60 -17.59 -7.45 -5.44
CA ASN A 60 -18.91 -7.03 -5.92
C ASN A 60 -19.19 -5.56 -5.61
N PHE A 61 -18.81 -5.10 -4.41
CA PHE A 61 -18.92 -3.70 -4.04
C PHE A 61 -18.04 -2.79 -4.92
N ILE A 62 -16.79 -3.19 -5.20
CA ILE A 62 -15.89 -2.45 -6.11
C ILE A 62 -16.49 -2.39 -7.51
N LEU A 63 -17.01 -3.50 -8.03
CA LEU A 63 -17.65 -3.57 -9.36
C LEU A 63 -18.91 -2.71 -9.43
N MET A 64 -19.71 -2.67 -8.35
CA MET A 64 -20.88 -1.81 -8.26
C MET A 64 -20.49 -0.33 -8.28
N LEU A 65 -19.46 0.06 -7.50
CA LEU A 65 -18.92 1.42 -7.50
C LEU A 65 -18.33 1.82 -8.85
N GLU A 66 -17.64 0.91 -9.53
CA GLU A 66 -17.14 1.14 -10.89
C GLU A 66 -18.29 1.36 -11.87
N LYS A 67 -19.35 0.54 -11.79
CA LYS A 67 -20.53 0.66 -12.65
C LYS A 67 -21.27 1.99 -12.40
N GLU A 68 -21.49 2.37 -11.15
CA GLU A 68 -22.10 3.66 -10.80
C GLU A 68 -21.24 4.85 -11.25
N LYS A 69 -19.91 4.76 -11.16
CA LYS A 69 -18.99 5.77 -11.70
C LYS A 69 -18.99 5.84 -13.23
N LEU A 70 -19.16 4.72 -13.92
CA LEU A 70 -19.24 4.67 -15.39
C LEU A 70 -20.59 5.22 -15.89
N ASP A 71 -21.70 4.86 -15.23
CA ASP A 71 -23.05 5.30 -15.60
C ASP A 71 -23.27 6.80 -15.29
N SER A 72 -22.57 7.36 -14.29
CA SER A 72 -22.64 8.79 -13.95
C SER A 72 -21.69 9.69 -14.75
N LYS A 73 -20.76 9.12 -15.52
CA LYS A 73 -19.74 9.88 -16.28
C LYS A 73 -19.92 9.66 -17.78
N ALA A 74 -20.95 10.28 -18.33
CA ALA A 74 -21.07 10.51 -19.76
C ALA A 74 -19.88 11.39 -20.24
N GLY A 75 -18.86 10.75 -20.82
CA GLY A 75 -17.77 11.43 -21.55
C GLY A 75 -16.36 11.10 -21.04
N GLY A 76 -15.66 10.21 -21.75
CA GLY A 76 -14.20 10.22 -21.84
C GLY A 76 -13.36 9.81 -20.61
N VAL A 77 -13.96 9.46 -19.47
CA VAL A 77 -13.19 9.13 -18.26
C VAL A 77 -12.59 7.72 -18.35
N LEU A 78 -11.29 7.61 -18.07
CA LEU A 78 -10.56 6.33 -18.01
C LEU A 78 -11.18 5.41 -16.96
N GLY A 79 -11.60 4.20 -17.34
CA GLY A 79 -12.00 3.17 -16.37
C GLY A 79 -10.87 2.85 -15.39
N LEU A 80 -11.19 2.47 -14.15
CA LEU A 80 -10.21 2.28 -13.07
C LEU A 80 -9.06 1.36 -13.48
N GLN A 81 -9.34 0.21 -14.09
CA GLN A 81 -8.28 -0.70 -14.55
C GLN A 81 -7.30 -0.02 -15.50
N LYS A 82 -7.81 0.75 -16.47
CA LYS A 82 -7.00 1.49 -17.44
C LYS A 82 -6.24 2.62 -16.75
N TYR A 83 -6.89 3.34 -15.83
CA TYR A 83 -6.25 4.36 -15.01
C TYR A 83 -5.06 3.81 -14.21
N MET A 84 -5.26 2.70 -13.50
CA MET A 84 -4.23 2.03 -12.67
C MET A 84 -3.00 1.60 -13.47
N GLN A 85 -3.21 1.20 -14.74
CA GLN A 85 -2.14 0.85 -15.68
C GLN A 85 -1.41 2.08 -16.23
N THR A 86 -2.12 3.19 -16.47
CA THR A 86 -1.54 4.40 -17.10
C THR A 86 -0.75 5.29 -16.13
N ILE A 87 -1.07 5.24 -14.83
CA ILE A 87 -0.39 6.01 -13.80
C ILE A 87 0.86 5.25 -13.35
N ILE A 88 2.03 5.85 -13.51
CA ILE A 88 3.32 5.27 -13.12
C ILE A 88 3.94 6.18 -12.06
N ILE A 89 3.75 5.82 -10.79
CA ILE A 89 4.30 6.53 -9.63
C ILE A 89 5.48 5.72 -9.11
N THR A 90 6.59 6.39 -8.76
CA THR A 90 7.74 5.73 -8.11
C THR A 90 7.35 5.01 -6.81
N GLU A 91 8.05 3.92 -6.53
CA GLU A 91 7.96 3.21 -5.24
C GLU A 91 8.67 3.99 -4.12
N ASP A 92 9.60 4.92 -4.46
CA ASP A 92 10.28 5.75 -3.48
C ASP A 92 9.37 6.88 -2.96
N LYS A 93 8.66 6.59 -1.87
CA LYS A 93 7.76 7.52 -1.19
C LYS A 93 8.43 8.77 -0.62
N GLN A 94 9.76 8.83 -0.54
CA GLN A 94 10.46 10.06 -0.13
C GLN A 94 10.40 11.14 -1.22
N LEU A 95 10.11 10.74 -2.45
CA LEU A 95 9.96 11.63 -3.61
C LEU A 95 8.50 11.99 -3.89
N LEU A 96 7.56 11.54 -3.04
CA LEU A 96 6.12 11.77 -3.20
C LEU A 96 5.62 12.78 -2.19
N PHE A 97 4.94 13.81 -2.71
CA PHE A 97 4.41 14.91 -1.93
C PHE A 97 2.92 15.08 -2.23
N GLY A 98 2.11 15.20 -1.18
CA GLY A 98 0.67 15.32 -1.29
C GLY A 98 0.23 16.77 -1.38
N LEU A 99 -0.56 17.10 -2.39
CA LEU A 99 -1.30 18.36 -2.47
C LEU A 99 -2.71 18.12 -1.90
N ASN A 100 -2.96 18.65 -0.70
CA ASN A 100 -4.16 18.35 0.10
C ASN A 100 -4.37 16.84 0.36
N ILE A 101 -3.28 16.08 0.45
CA ILE A 101 -3.23 14.66 0.84
C ILE A 101 -2.24 14.53 2.00
N ASP A 102 -2.65 13.87 3.09
CA ASP A 102 -1.82 13.71 4.28
C ASP A 102 -0.52 12.94 3.96
N LYS A 103 0.62 13.49 4.39
CA LYS A 103 1.93 12.84 4.29
C LYS A 103 1.92 11.46 4.95
N LYS A 104 1.22 11.29 6.08
CA LYS A 104 1.08 9.97 6.75
C LYS A 104 0.38 8.95 5.87
N PHE A 105 -0.61 9.38 5.08
CA PHE A 105 -1.29 8.49 4.13
C PHE A 105 -0.32 8.00 3.05
N ILE A 106 0.43 8.91 2.43
CA ILE A 106 1.41 8.57 1.38
C ILE A 106 2.48 7.62 1.92
N GLN A 107 3.00 7.87 3.12
CA GLN A 107 4.04 7.04 3.72
C GLN A 107 3.54 5.63 4.08
N ASN A 108 2.33 5.52 4.64
CA ASN A 108 1.83 4.26 5.21
C ASN A 108 1.07 3.36 4.24
N ARG A 109 0.65 3.86 3.07
CA ARG A 109 -0.19 3.11 2.11
C ARG A 109 0.63 2.58 0.94
N SER A 110 0.17 1.49 0.33
CA SER A 110 0.82 0.93 -0.87
C SER A 110 0.60 1.82 -2.10
N ILE A 111 1.48 1.75 -3.10
CA ILE A 111 1.32 2.50 -4.35
C ILE A 111 -0.04 2.21 -5.03
N PRO A 112 -0.53 0.96 -5.13
CA PRO A 112 -1.89 0.70 -5.63
C PRO A 112 -2.99 1.42 -4.85
N THR A 113 -2.88 1.48 -3.52
CA THR A 113 -3.85 2.20 -2.68
C THR A 113 -3.83 3.70 -2.97
N ILE A 114 -2.65 4.26 -3.17
CA ILE A 114 -2.46 5.67 -3.52
C ILE A 114 -3.06 5.96 -4.91
N LYS A 115 -2.82 5.11 -5.92
CA LYS A 115 -3.42 5.25 -7.25
C LYS A 115 -4.95 5.18 -7.17
N TYR A 116 -5.50 4.22 -6.41
CA TYR A 116 -6.95 4.13 -6.20
C TYR A 116 -7.51 5.39 -5.53
N TYR A 117 -6.81 5.93 -4.53
CA TYR A 117 -7.20 7.18 -3.89
C TYR A 117 -7.23 8.34 -4.89
N LEU A 118 -6.21 8.48 -5.75
CA LEU A 118 -6.23 9.49 -6.81
C LEU A 118 -7.42 9.30 -7.76
N TYR A 119 -7.75 8.05 -8.10
CA TYR A 119 -8.93 7.74 -8.92
C TYR A 119 -10.26 8.11 -8.25
N THR A 120 -10.38 7.92 -6.93
CA THR A 120 -11.62 8.27 -6.22
C THR A 120 -11.87 9.77 -6.18
N PHE A 121 -10.80 10.58 -6.18
CA PHE A 121 -10.85 12.05 -6.24
C PHE A 121 -10.76 12.64 -7.66
N ASP A 122 -10.96 11.81 -8.69
CA ASP A 122 -10.97 12.24 -10.08
C ASP A 122 -9.67 12.92 -10.55
N CYS A 123 -8.54 12.46 -10.02
CA CYS A 123 -7.22 12.94 -10.37
C CYS A 123 -6.75 12.42 -11.74
N PHE A 124 -7.40 12.84 -12.82
CA PHE A 124 -7.11 12.40 -14.17
C PHE A 124 -6.09 13.26 -14.93
N THR A 125 -5.77 14.44 -14.40
CA THR A 125 -4.78 15.32 -14.99
C THR A 125 -3.38 14.80 -14.69
N ARG A 126 -2.59 14.61 -15.74
CA ARG A 126 -1.19 14.19 -15.67
C ARG A 126 -0.34 15.20 -16.39
N GLU A 127 0.64 15.76 -15.68
CA GLU A 127 1.52 16.79 -16.19
C GLU A 127 2.96 16.50 -15.78
N GLU A 128 3.90 16.96 -16.59
CA GLU A 128 5.32 16.91 -16.29
C GLU A 128 5.90 18.30 -16.50
N HIS A 129 6.58 18.80 -15.47
CA HIS A 129 7.05 20.16 -15.41
C HIS A 129 8.53 20.20 -15.06
N GLN A 130 9.26 21.12 -15.69
CA GLN A 130 10.65 21.40 -15.34
C GLN A 130 10.73 22.74 -14.60
N LEU A 131 11.13 22.67 -13.34
CA LEU A 131 11.40 23.84 -12.52
C LEU A 131 12.81 24.34 -12.85
N ASN A 132 12.87 25.27 -13.81
CA ASN A 132 14.10 25.87 -14.30
C ASN A 132 14.52 27.08 -13.44
N HIS A 133 15.79 27.46 -13.52
CA HIS A 133 16.36 28.67 -12.86
C HIS A 133 16.30 28.69 -11.32
N LEU A 134 16.05 27.56 -10.67
CA LEU A 134 16.13 27.44 -9.22
C LEU A 134 17.59 27.15 -8.80
N LYS A 135 18.12 27.94 -7.85
CA LYS A 135 19.45 27.70 -7.27
C LYS A 135 19.37 26.51 -6.32
N ILE A 136 19.70 25.32 -6.82
CA ILE A 136 19.71 24.08 -6.04
C ILE A 136 21.15 23.70 -5.73
N ALA A 137 21.51 23.71 -4.45
CA ALA A 137 22.87 23.38 -3.99
C ALA A 137 22.95 22.00 -3.33
N GLN A 138 21.87 21.54 -2.70
CA GLN A 138 21.83 20.29 -1.94
C GLN A 138 20.55 19.49 -2.20
N LYS A 139 20.61 18.17 -1.95
CA LYS A 139 19.45 17.28 -2.11
C LYS A 139 18.24 17.69 -1.24
N LYS A 140 18.50 18.28 -0.07
CA LYS A 140 17.45 18.77 0.84
C LYS A 140 16.67 19.95 0.26
N ASP A 141 17.30 20.73 -0.62
CA ASP A 141 16.68 21.90 -1.23
C ASP A 141 15.55 21.49 -2.19
N PHE A 142 15.63 20.31 -2.81
CA PHE A 142 14.56 19.79 -3.67
C PHE A 142 13.25 19.61 -2.91
N ALA A 143 13.30 18.99 -1.73
CA ALA A 143 12.11 18.77 -0.91
C ALA A 143 11.50 20.10 -0.46
N LEU A 144 12.33 21.06 -0.05
CA LEU A 144 11.88 22.39 0.36
C LEU A 144 11.21 23.15 -0.79
N ILE A 145 11.80 23.12 -1.99
CA ILE A 145 11.23 23.75 -3.19
C ILE A 145 9.86 23.15 -3.51
N VAL A 146 9.73 21.82 -3.47
CA VAL A 146 8.46 21.14 -3.76
C VAL A 146 7.41 21.43 -2.69
N GLU A 147 7.78 21.40 -1.41
CA GLU A 147 6.88 21.79 -0.32
C GLU A 147 6.40 23.24 -0.49
N THR A 148 7.29 24.15 -0.87
CA THR A 148 6.93 25.56 -1.12
C THR A 148 6.02 25.71 -2.35
N LEU A 149 6.28 24.95 -3.41
CA LEU A 149 5.41 24.91 -4.60
C LEU A 149 4.02 24.39 -4.24
N ILE A 150 3.92 23.34 -3.41
CA ILE A 150 2.65 22.78 -2.95
C ILE A 150 1.84 23.82 -2.19
N ASP A 151 2.47 24.54 -1.27
CA ASP A 151 1.81 25.59 -0.50
C ASP A 151 1.33 26.72 -1.43
N TYR A 152 2.14 27.09 -2.43
CA TYR A 152 1.77 28.08 -3.43
C TYR A 152 0.56 27.65 -4.28
N ILE A 153 0.55 26.41 -4.78
CA ILE A 153 -0.56 25.87 -5.56
C ILE A 153 -1.82 25.80 -4.69
N ALA A 154 -1.71 25.28 -3.47
CA ALA A 154 -2.83 25.18 -2.54
C ALA A 154 -3.46 26.55 -2.26
N LEU A 155 -2.64 27.57 -2.05
CA LEU A 155 -3.09 28.95 -1.86
C LEU A 155 -3.74 29.54 -3.12
N SER A 156 -3.13 29.31 -4.30
CA SER A 156 -3.64 29.80 -5.58
C SER A 156 -5.04 29.26 -5.89
N PHE A 157 -5.23 27.95 -5.70
CA PHE A 157 -6.53 27.31 -5.88
C PHE A 157 -7.56 27.73 -4.82
N LYS A 158 -7.12 27.93 -3.57
CA LYS A 158 -7.98 28.48 -2.51
C LYS A 158 -8.49 29.87 -2.88
N ASN A 159 -7.66 30.73 -3.47
CA ASN A 159 -8.05 32.06 -3.93
C ASN A 159 -9.04 32.00 -5.11
N LYS A 160 -8.91 30.99 -5.98
CA LYS A 160 -9.85 30.69 -7.07
C LYS A 160 -11.16 30.02 -6.59
N ASN A 161 -11.28 29.72 -5.28
CA ASN A 161 -12.38 28.94 -4.68
C ASN A 161 -12.56 27.56 -5.34
N LEU A 162 -11.45 26.93 -5.74
CA LEU A 162 -11.41 25.61 -6.35
C LEU A 162 -10.70 24.62 -5.43
N LEU A 163 -11.19 23.37 -5.39
CA LEU A 163 -10.57 22.31 -4.61
C LEU A 163 -9.52 21.59 -5.46
N ILE A 164 -8.25 21.70 -5.07
CA ILE A 164 -7.15 20.95 -5.68
C ILE A 164 -6.75 19.76 -4.81
N LYS A 165 -6.57 18.60 -5.44
CA LYS A 165 -6.01 17.38 -4.84
C LYS A 165 -5.11 16.70 -5.84
N GLY A 166 -4.01 16.16 -5.34
CA GLY A 166 -3.10 15.41 -6.19
C GLY A 166 -1.80 15.02 -5.48
N ILE A 167 -0.91 14.40 -6.24
CA ILE A 167 0.45 14.09 -5.82
C ILE A 167 1.43 14.73 -6.79
N ILE A 168 2.47 15.34 -6.22
CA ILE A 168 3.67 15.74 -6.93
C ILE A 168 4.76 14.71 -6.64
N GLU A 169 5.33 14.16 -7.70
CA GLU A 169 6.46 13.23 -7.69
C GLU A 169 7.69 13.96 -8.20
N ILE A 170 8.80 13.90 -7.46
CA ILE A 170 10.10 14.30 -7.98
C ILE A 170 10.61 13.19 -8.90
N ALA A 171 10.82 13.50 -10.18
CA ALA A 171 11.38 12.53 -11.11
C ALA A 171 12.82 12.18 -10.66
N PRO A 172 13.13 10.89 -10.44
CA PRO A 172 14.50 10.48 -10.12
C PRO A 172 15.34 10.62 -11.39
N ASN A 173 15.94 11.78 -11.60
CA ASN A 173 16.93 11.92 -12.67
C ASN A 173 18.22 11.22 -12.22
N GLU A 174 18.64 10.18 -12.94
CA GLU A 174 19.95 9.52 -12.75
C GLU A 174 21.12 10.52 -12.88
N SER A 175 20.88 11.70 -13.47
CA SER A 175 21.85 12.77 -13.71
C SER A 175 21.91 13.87 -12.65
N LEU A 176 21.17 13.77 -11.53
CA LEU A 176 21.12 14.81 -10.47
C LEU A 176 22.51 15.23 -9.94
N PHE A 177 23.55 14.45 -10.22
CA PHE A 177 24.91 14.69 -9.74
C PHE A 177 25.99 14.75 -10.82
N LEU A 178 25.66 14.57 -12.11
CA LEU A 178 26.71 14.35 -13.12
C LEU A 178 26.94 15.49 -14.11
N ASN A 179 25.95 16.31 -14.50
CA ASN A 179 26.23 17.41 -15.43
C ASN A 179 25.21 18.55 -15.31
N LYS A 180 25.65 19.69 -14.77
CA LYS A 180 25.29 21.11 -15.09
C LYS A 180 23.85 21.53 -15.43
N SER A 181 22.81 20.70 -15.26
CA SER A 181 21.41 21.11 -15.37
C SER A 181 20.80 21.20 -13.98
N GLN A 182 20.54 22.43 -13.54
CA GLN A 182 19.93 22.77 -12.24
C GLN A 182 18.40 22.58 -12.27
N ASN A 183 17.88 21.77 -13.18
CA ASN A 183 16.46 21.72 -13.48
C ASN A 183 15.83 20.55 -12.73
N LEU A 184 14.95 20.86 -11.79
CA LEU A 184 14.17 19.87 -11.05
C LEU A 184 12.94 19.50 -11.91
N ALA A 185 12.87 18.24 -12.34
CA ALA A 185 11.70 17.72 -13.04
C ALA A 185 10.70 17.14 -12.02
N ILE A 186 9.44 17.54 -12.14
CA ILE A 186 8.34 17.04 -11.33
C ILE A 186 7.25 16.46 -12.22
N LYS A 187 6.59 15.41 -11.74
CA LYS A 187 5.38 14.85 -12.31
C LYS A 187 4.22 15.14 -11.39
N PHE A 188 3.10 15.54 -11.95
CA PHE A 188 1.90 15.84 -11.20
C PHE A 188 0.74 14.96 -11.65
N TYR A 189 0.01 14.44 -10.66
CA TYR A 189 -1.21 13.65 -10.83
C TYR A 189 -2.31 14.26 -9.97
N GLY A 190 -3.28 14.92 -10.58
CA GLY A 190 -4.31 15.65 -9.83
C GLY A 190 -5.61 15.88 -10.56
N ASN A 191 -6.56 16.50 -9.87
CA ASN A 191 -7.94 16.71 -10.36
C ASN A 191 -8.11 17.98 -11.22
N HIS A 192 -7.14 18.90 -11.19
CA HIS A 192 -7.07 20.06 -12.06
C HIS A 192 -5.64 20.25 -12.56
N SER A 193 -5.48 20.90 -13.72
CA SER A 193 -4.17 21.33 -14.22
C SER A 193 -3.51 22.31 -13.26
N ILE A 194 -2.18 22.23 -13.11
CA ILE A 194 -1.39 23.17 -12.31
C ILE A 194 -0.38 23.96 -13.17
N ASP A 195 -0.49 23.86 -14.50
CA ASP A 195 0.48 24.44 -15.43
C ASP A 195 0.66 25.95 -15.21
N GLU A 196 -0.45 26.69 -15.09
CA GLU A 196 -0.43 28.13 -14.83
C GLU A 196 0.28 28.45 -13.51
N GLU A 197 -0.04 27.73 -12.42
CA GLU A 197 0.59 27.93 -11.12
C GLU A 197 2.08 27.61 -11.15
N VAL A 198 2.49 26.56 -11.86
CA VAL A 198 3.90 26.21 -12.00
C VAL A 198 4.67 27.28 -12.78
N GLN A 199 4.12 27.77 -13.91
CA GLN A 199 4.77 28.84 -14.67
C GLN A 199 4.88 30.14 -13.85
N ASN A 200 3.81 30.51 -13.14
CA ASN A 200 3.81 31.69 -12.28
C ASN A 200 4.83 31.55 -11.13
N PHE A 201 4.93 30.36 -10.53
CA PHE A 201 5.93 30.07 -9.51
C PHE A 201 7.36 30.24 -10.06
N ILE A 202 7.67 29.67 -11.23
CA ILE A 202 8.97 29.83 -11.89
C ILE A 202 9.27 31.30 -12.18
N ALA A 203 8.30 32.06 -12.70
CA ALA A 203 8.46 33.47 -13.00
C ALA A 203 8.78 34.30 -11.74
N LEU A 204 8.06 34.08 -10.64
CA LEU A 204 8.28 34.76 -9.36
C LEU A 204 9.70 34.54 -8.82
N TYR A 205 10.24 33.32 -8.99
CA TYR A 205 11.60 32.99 -8.55
C TYR A 205 12.68 33.42 -9.54
N SER A 206 12.34 33.62 -10.82
CA SER A 206 13.27 34.07 -11.85
C SER A 206 13.44 35.60 -11.90
N GLN A 207 12.45 36.38 -11.44
CA GLN A 207 12.45 37.85 -11.47
C GLN A 207 13.34 38.52 -10.40
N LYS A 208 14.10 37.76 -9.61
CA LYS A 208 14.95 38.28 -8.52
C LYS A 208 16.44 38.45 -8.86
N ASN A 209 16.76 38.67 -10.14
CA ASN A 209 18.11 39.08 -10.58
C ASN A 209 18.06 40.49 -11.18
#